data_AF-A0A8S9YL78-F1
#
_entry.id   AF-A0A8S9YL78-F1
#
_cell.length_a   1.000
_cell.length_b   1.000
_cell.length_c   1.000
_cell.angle_alpha   90.00
_cell.angle_beta   90.00
_cell.angle_gamma   90.00
#
_symmetry.space_group_name_H-M   'P 1'
#
loop_
_entity.id
_entity.type
_entity.pdbx_description
1 polymer ?
#
loop_
_entity_poly.entity_id
_entity_poly.type
_entity_poly.pdbx_seq_one_letter_code
_entity_poly.pdbx_strand_id
1 'polypeptide(L)'
;MDYLAFTGDAILFAEDKVNLQGRLANLVSQLEHIGLSINSTNSSCVNTVAEGRRKITMLDHRPVATSSVSSLSATDNLKFLVVPFNWKGKLPTAVLKNLDRMLREILVVPL
;
A
#
# COMPACT_ATOMS: atom_id res chain seq x y z
N MET A 1 14.07 -7.58 -11.63
CA MET A 1 13.36 -6.31 -11.35
C MET A 1 11.89 -6.67 -11.40
N ASP A 2 11.24 -6.69 -10.23
CA ASP A 2 9.80 -6.95 -10.16
C ASP A 2 9.10 -5.60 -10.23
N TYR A 3 8.48 -5.34 -11.37
CA TYR A 3 7.69 -4.15 -11.61
C TYR A 3 6.52 -4.50 -12.53
N LEU A 4 5.47 -3.68 -12.48
CA LEU A 4 4.34 -3.78 -13.37
C LEU A 4 4.18 -2.44 -14.07
N ALA A 5 4.30 -2.42 -15.40
CA ALA A 5 4.20 -1.20 -16.18
C ALA A 5 3.12 -1.32 -17.24
N PHE A 6 2.34 -0.26 -17.43
CA PHE A 6 1.31 -0.17 -18.45
C PHE A 6 1.12 1.29 -18.87
N THR A 7 1.33 1.57 -20.16
CA THR A 7 1.06 2.88 -20.80
C THR A 7 1.47 4.11 -19.98
N GLY A 8 2.73 4.17 -19.53
CA GLY A 8 3.26 5.32 -18.78
C GLY A 8 3.05 5.26 -17.27
N ASP A 9 2.21 4.35 -16.76
CA ASP A 9 2.10 4.04 -15.34
C ASP A 9 3.01 2.86 -14.98
N ALA A 10 3.67 2.92 -13.83
CA ALA A 10 4.50 1.82 -13.32
C ALA A 10 4.37 1.66 -11.80
N ILE A 11 4.33 0.40 -11.35
CA ILE A 11 4.44 0.00 -9.95
C ILE A 11 5.78 -0.70 -9.76
N LEU A 12 6.57 -0.20 -8.81
CA LEU A 12 7.85 -0.80 -8.42
C LEU A 12 7.65 -1.59 -7.12
N PHE A 13 8.13 -2.84 -7.11
CA PHE A 13 8.17 -3.65 -5.89
C PHE A 13 9.58 -3.66 -5.30
N ALA A 14 9.64 -3.60 -3.98
CA ALA A 14 10.87 -3.70 -3.20
C ALA A 14 10.57 -4.31 -1.82
N GLU A 15 11.56 -5.02 -1.26
CA GLU A 15 11.44 -5.66 0.05
C GLU A 15 11.52 -4.65 1.21
N ASP A 16 12.23 -3.56 1.00
CA ASP A 16 12.43 -2.50 1.99
C ASP A 16 12.59 -1.12 1.33
N LYS A 17 12.61 -0.10 2.18
CA LYS A 17 12.73 1.31 1.78
C LYS A 17 14.03 1.63 1.05
N VAL A 18 15.16 1.05 1.48
CA VAL A 18 16.49 1.34 0.91
C VAL A 18 16.55 0.79 -0.52
N ASN A 19 16.07 -0.44 -0.69
CA ASN A 19 15.93 -1.08 -1.98
C ASN A 19 14.95 -0.31 -2.89
N LEU A 20 13.83 0.19 -2.36
CA LEU A 20 12.90 1.02 -3.12
C LEU A 20 13.55 2.33 -3.59
N GLN A 21 14.28 3.01 -2.72
CA GLN A 21 15.01 4.25 -3.05
C GLN A 21 16.06 4.02 -4.12
N GLY A 22 16.88 2.96 -3.98
CA GLY A 22 17.88 2.61 -4.99
C GLY A 22 17.27 2.29 -6.35
N ARG A 23 16.16 1.54 -6.37
CA ARG A 23 15.40 1.23 -7.60
C ARG A 23 14.81 2.48 -8.24
N LEU A 24 14.23 3.36 -7.43
CA LEU A 24 13.65 4.62 -7.89
C LEU A 24 14.73 5.54 -8.48
N ALA A 25 15.87 5.68 -7.82
CA ALA A 25 17.00 6.49 -8.31
C ALA A 25 17.53 5.97 -9.65
N ASN A 26 17.66 4.65 -9.80
CA ASN A 26 18.07 4.03 -11.06
C ASN A 26 17.02 4.28 -12.16
N LEU A 27 15.73 4.13 -11.86
CA LEU A 27 14.66 4.40 -12.81
C LEU A 27 14.68 5.87 -13.27
N VAL A 28 14.82 6.82 -12.33
CA VAL A 28 14.92 8.25 -12.66
C VAL A 28 16.11 8.49 -13.59
N SER A 29 17.28 7.96 -13.25
CA SER A 29 18.47 8.12 -14.10
C SER A 29 18.24 7.57 -15.52
N GLN A 30 17.62 6.40 -15.65
CA GLN A 30 17.34 5.81 -16.97
C GLN A 30 16.31 6.61 -17.76
N LEU A 31 15.26 7.12 -17.11
CA LEU A 31 14.24 7.96 -17.75
C LEU A 31 14.84 9.29 -18.24
N GLU A 32 15.72 9.90 -17.46
CA GLU A 32 16.39 11.15 -17.83
C GLU A 32 17.23 10.98 -19.10
N HIS A 33 17.89 9.82 -19.30
CA HIS A 33 18.67 9.54 -20.51
C HIS A 33 17.83 9.52 -21.79
N ILE A 34 16.53 9.24 -21.68
CA ILE A 34 15.57 9.24 -22.79
C ILE A 34 14.65 10.48 -22.78
N GLY A 35 14.97 11.48 -21.97
CA GLY A 35 14.22 12.74 -21.89
C GLY A 35 12.87 12.63 -21.19
N LEU A 36 12.66 11.58 -20.38
CA LEU A 36 11.46 11.37 -19.57
C LEU A 36 11.73 11.68 -18.10
N SER A 37 10.66 11.93 -17.34
CA SER A 37 10.75 12.18 -15.90
C SER A 37 9.57 11.54 -15.17
N ILE A 38 9.77 11.27 -13.88
CA ILE A 38 8.71 10.80 -12.99
C ILE A 38 7.93 12.01 -12.47
N ASN A 39 6.61 11.98 -12.62
CA ASN A 39 5.74 12.96 -11.99
C ASN A 39 5.57 12.61 -10.50
N SER A 40 6.40 13.22 -9.65
CA SER A 40 6.39 13.03 -8.20
C SER A 40 5.05 13.36 -7.55
N THR A 41 4.28 14.30 -8.13
CA THR A 41 2.99 14.75 -7.59
C THR A 41 1.90 13.69 -7.75
N ASN A 42 1.96 12.90 -8.83
CA ASN A 42 1.03 11.79 -9.09
C ASN A 42 1.59 10.43 -8.67
N SER A 43 2.85 10.40 -8.22
CA SER A 43 3.48 9.18 -7.73
C SER A 43 3.21 9.03 -6.24
N SER A 44 3.15 7.79 -5.76
CA SER A 44 2.99 7.53 -4.34
C SER A 44 3.67 6.24 -3.94
N CYS A 45 4.14 6.19 -2.69
CA CYS A 45 4.72 5.00 -2.08
C CYS A 45 3.77 4.43 -1.04
N VAL A 46 3.67 3.11 -1.01
CA VAL A 46 2.88 2.40 -0.01
C VAL A 46 3.72 1.29 0.59
N ASN A 47 3.61 1.12 1.90
CA ASN A 47 4.21 0.00 2.58
C ASN A 47 3.16 -1.09 2.82
N THR A 48 3.56 -2.34 2.64
CA THR A 48 2.67 -3.47 2.82
C THR A 48 3.30 -4.54 3.67
N VAL A 49 2.54 -5.14 4.57
CA VAL A 49 2.96 -6.21 5.47
C VAL A 49 2.05 -7.42 5.30
N ALA A 50 2.65 -8.61 5.33
CA ALA A 50 1.88 -9.85 5.32
C ALA A 50 1.23 -10.08 6.70
N GLU A 51 -0.08 -10.36 6.71
CA GLU A 51 -0.74 -10.87 7.92
C GLU A 51 -0.35 -12.35 8.08
N GLY A 52 0.73 -12.66 8.81
CA GLY A 52 1.40 -13.98 8.82
C GLY A 52 0.57 -15.25 9.11
N ARG A 53 -0.73 -15.12 9.43
CA ARG A 53 -1.67 -16.25 9.60
C ARG A 53 -2.63 -16.43 8.42
N ARG A 54 -2.67 -15.49 7.46
CA ARG A 54 -3.61 -15.45 6.34
C ARG A 54 -2.89 -14.99 5.08
N LYS A 55 -3.34 -15.44 3.90
CA LYS A 55 -2.84 -14.92 2.61
C LYS A 55 -3.42 -13.53 2.32
N ILE A 56 -3.23 -12.60 3.25
CA ILE A 56 -3.74 -11.23 3.20
C ILE A 56 -2.54 -10.31 3.40
N THR A 57 -2.46 -9.31 2.53
CA THR A 57 -1.49 -8.22 2.62
C THR A 57 -2.23 -7.01 3.21
N MET A 58 -1.67 -6.43 4.26
CA MET A 58 -2.19 -5.23 4.90
C MET A 58 -1.29 -4.03 4.59
N LEU A 59 -1.88 -2.85 4.51
CA LEU A 59 -1.12 -1.60 4.41
C LEU A 59 -0.47 -1.30 5.75
N ASP A 60 0.84 -1.04 5.75
CA ASP A 60 1.56 -0.60 6.95
C ASP A 60 1.47 0.93 7.04
N HIS A 61 0.98 1.43 8.18
CA HIS A 61 0.82 2.85 8.44
C HIS A 61 2.14 3.59 8.66
N ARG A 62 3.26 2.87 8.74
CA ARG A 62 4.58 3.48 8.85
C ARG A 62 4.94 4.18 7.53
N PRO A 63 5.31 5.47 7.58
CA PRO A 63 5.60 6.23 6.38
C PRO A 63 6.82 5.66 5.66
N VAL A 64 6.63 5.24 4.41
CA VAL A 64 7.71 4.93 3.48
C VAL A 64 7.77 6.05 2.46
N ALA A 65 8.15 7.23 2.95
CA ALA A 65 8.48 8.35 2.08
C ALA A 65 9.88 8.13 1.50
N THR A 66 10.00 8.18 0.18
CA THR A 66 11.29 8.38 -0.48
C THR A 66 11.51 9.89 -0.62
N SER A 67 12.72 10.33 -0.96
CA SER A 67 13.03 11.76 -1.09
C SER A 67 12.20 12.46 -2.18
N SER A 68 11.68 11.71 -3.15
CA SER A 68 10.97 12.22 -4.31
C SER A 68 9.49 11.82 -4.38
N VAL A 69 9.03 10.88 -3.54
CA VAL A 69 7.65 10.36 -3.59
C VAL A 69 7.07 10.26 -2.18
N SER A 70 5.89 10.85 -1.98
CA SER A 70 5.19 10.84 -0.71
C SER A 70 4.61 9.46 -0.38
N SER A 71 4.45 9.18 0.92
CA SER A 71 3.80 7.97 1.40
C SER A 71 2.28 8.16 1.40
N LEU A 72 1.54 7.16 0.92
CA LEU A 72 0.07 7.09 1.04
C LEU A 72 -0.34 6.91 2.50
N SER A 73 -1.37 7.67 2.90
CA SER A 73 -2.11 7.50 4.15
C SER A 73 -3.23 6.46 4.00
N ALA A 74 -3.74 5.96 5.13
CA ALA A 74 -4.89 5.05 5.18
C ALA A 74 -6.20 5.66 4.65
N THR A 75 -6.28 6.98 4.58
CA THR A 75 -7.45 7.71 4.04
C THR A 75 -7.36 7.95 2.54
N ASP A 76 -6.20 7.70 1.94
CA ASP A 76 -5.93 8.08 0.56
C ASP A 76 -6.49 7.03 -0.39
N ASN A 77 -6.96 7.49 -1.55
CA ASN A 77 -7.45 6.65 -2.63
C ASN A 77 -6.53 6.83 -3.84
N LEU A 78 -5.78 5.78 -4.19
CA LEU A 78 -5.01 5.71 -5.42
C LEU A 78 -5.81 4.92 -6.46
N LYS A 79 -5.62 5.19 -7.75
CA LYS A 79 -6.10 4.32 -8.83
C LYS A 79 -4.92 3.91 -9.68
N PHE A 80 -4.83 2.62 -9.99
CA PHE A 80 -3.91 2.10 -10.99
C PHE A 80 -4.73 1.37 -12.04
N LEU A 81 -4.66 1.80 -13.30
CA LEU A 81 -5.46 1.25 -14.41
C LEU A 81 -6.97 1.21 -14.10
N VAL A 82 -7.50 2.30 -13.54
CA VAL A 82 -8.92 2.42 -13.11
C VAL A 82 -9.27 1.53 -11.92
N VAL A 83 -8.39 0.62 -11.49
CA VAL A 83 -8.56 -0.20 -10.29
C VAL A 83 -8.24 0.65 -9.05
N PRO A 84 -9.21 0.88 -8.15
CA PRO A 84 -8.95 1.62 -6.93
C PRO A 84 -8.05 0.80 -5.99
N PHE A 85 -6.90 1.37 -5.67
CA PHE A 85 -6.06 0.99 -4.55
C PHE A 85 -6.46 1.86 -3.35
N ASN A 86 -7.39 1.33 -2.56
CA ASN A 86 -7.84 1.96 -1.32
C ASN A 86 -7.55 1.06 -0.11
N TRP A 87 -7.44 1.69 1.06
CA TRP A 87 -7.42 0.98 2.32
C TRP A 87 -8.78 0.34 2.56
N LYS A 88 -8.91 -0.97 2.32
CA LYS A 88 -10.15 -1.72 2.60
C LYS A 88 -10.27 -2.13 4.08
N GLY A 89 -9.38 -1.63 4.95
CA GLY A 89 -9.24 -2.11 6.33
C GLY A 89 -8.84 -3.60 6.39
N LYS A 90 -8.90 -4.20 7.58
CA LYS A 90 -8.90 -5.66 7.68
C LYS A 90 -10.10 -6.18 6.90
N LEU A 91 -9.87 -6.97 5.85
CA LEU A 91 -10.95 -7.69 5.17
C LEU A 91 -11.76 -8.41 6.27
N PRO A 92 -13.10 -8.28 6.32
CA PRO A 92 -13.90 -8.87 7.37
C PRO A 92 -13.68 -10.37 7.36
N THR A 93 -12.85 -10.83 8.29
CA THR A 93 -12.86 -12.23 8.66
C THR A 93 -14.02 -12.40 9.61
N ALA A 94 -14.63 -13.58 9.64
CA ALA A 94 -15.86 -13.91 10.38
C ALA A 94 -15.88 -13.45 11.87
N VAL A 95 -14.75 -12.97 12.38
CA VAL A 95 -14.54 -12.20 13.61
C VAL A 95 -15.57 -11.09 13.84
N LEU A 96 -16.05 -10.36 12.82
CA LEU A 96 -17.06 -9.31 13.03
C LEU A 96 -18.40 -9.86 13.56
N LYS A 97 -18.82 -11.04 13.09
CA LYS A 97 -20.01 -11.73 13.64
C LYS A 97 -19.77 -12.22 15.07
N ASN A 98 -18.54 -12.62 15.40
CA ASN A 98 -18.19 -13.06 16.75
C ASN A 98 -18.08 -11.91 17.74
N LEU A 99 -17.55 -10.75 17.32
CA LEU A 99 -17.45 -9.57 18.17
C LEU A 99 -18.84 -9.07 18.57
N ASP A 100 -19.76 -9.02 17.62
CA ASP A 100 -21.14 -8.60 17.85
C ASP A 100 -21.89 -9.57 18.77
N ARG A 101 -21.60 -10.87 18.69
CA ARG A 101 -22.11 -11.87 19.62
C ARG A 101 -21.50 -11.71 21.02
N MET A 102 -20.18 -11.57 21.13
CA MET A 102 -19.49 -11.41 22.41
C MET A 102 -19.89 -10.11 23.12
N LEU A 103 -20.10 -9.01 22.39
CA LEU A 103 -20.62 -7.75 22.93
C LEU A 103 -22.05 -7.90 23.44
N ARG A 104 -22.92 -8.63 22.72
CA ARG A 104 -24.27 -8.95 23.21
C ARG A 104 -24.24 -9.85 24.45
N GLU A 105 -23.35 -10.83 24.49
CA GLU A 105 -23.19 -11.69 25.67
C GLU A 105 -22.79 -10.86 26.89
N ILE A 106 -21.83 -9.94 26.77
CA ILE A 106 -21.43 -9.05 27.88
C ILE A 106 -22.57 -8.12 28.32
N LEU A 107 -23.38 -7.61 27.38
CA LEU A 107 -24.52 -6.73 27.69
C LEU A 107 -25.70 -7.46 28.34
N VAL A 108 -25.76 -8.79 28.27
CA VAL A 108 -26.85 -9.62 28.81
C VAL A 108 -26.48 -10.28 30.14
N VAL A 109 -25.20 -10.25 30.56
CA VAL A 109 -24.81 -10.75 31.88
C VAL A 109 -25.26 -9.74 32.96
N PRO A 110 -26.17 -10.13 33.87
CA PRO A 110 -26.46 -9.32 35.04
C PRO A 110 -25.27 -9.40 36.01
N LEU A 111 -24.92 -8.26 36.62
CA LEU A 111 -23.90 -8.14 37.68
C LEU A 111 -24.14 -9.12 38.83
#